data_AF-A0A165KF57-F1
#
_entry.id   AF-A0A165KF57-F1
#
_cell.length_a   1.000
_cell.length_b   1.000
_cell.length_c   1.000
_cell.angle_alpha   90.00
_cell.angle_beta   90.00
_cell.angle_gamma   90.00
#
_symmetry.space_group_name_H-M   'P 1'
#
loop_
_entity.id
_entity.type
_entity.pdbx_description
1 polymer ?
#
loop_
_entity_poly.entity_id
_entity_poly.type
_entity_poly.pdbx_seq_one_letter_code
_entity_poly.pdbx_strand_id
1 'polypeptide(L)'
;SSLTCGRDLFTRAAALLTTEQDEGRRSDETAATDVVVQLNTNLSTELLCTPATLVTELKGETSPSHIHGGQMLVERGVQGVVFSIAPWNAPLLLTIRAVGHAIVYGNAVNVTTSEVRPRSQYVIAEPLHEVAVKTITR
;
A
#
# COMPACT_ATOMS: atom_id res chain seq x y z
N SER A 1 2.90 12.45 13.99
CA SER A 1 3.02 11.00 14.21
C SER A 1 3.17 10.33 12.85
N SER A 2 3.98 9.27 12.71
CA SER A 2 4.20 8.58 11.42
C SER A 2 2.89 8.05 10.80
N LEU A 3 1.93 7.72 11.65
CA LEU A 3 0.59 7.23 11.31
C LEU A 3 -0.26 8.20 10.47
N THR A 4 -0.25 9.51 10.78
CA THR A 4 -0.99 10.52 9.98
C THR A 4 -0.36 10.72 8.60
N CYS A 5 0.96 10.55 8.49
CA CYS A 5 1.69 10.63 7.22
C CYS A 5 1.33 9.46 6.28
N GLY A 6 1.10 8.27 6.83
CA GLY A 6 0.64 7.10 6.07
C GLY A 6 -0.75 7.29 5.45
N ARG A 7 -1.71 7.88 6.18
CA ARG A 7 -3.05 8.19 5.63
C ARG A 7 -2.97 9.18 4.47
N ASP A 8 -2.29 10.31 4.66
CA ASP A 8 -2.18 11.36 3.65
C ASP A 8 -1.41 10.89 2.40
N LEU A 9 -0.50 9.91 2.56
CA LEU A 9 0.18 9.22 1.45
C LEU A 9 -0.81 8.53 0.51
N PHE A 10 -1.65 7.64 1.04
CA PHE A 10 -2.57 6.87 0.20
C PHE A 10 -3.62 7.76 -0.46
N THR A 11 -4.05 8.83 0.21
CA THR A 11 -4.94 9.83 -0.39
C THR A 11 -4.29 10.57 -1.56
N ARG A 12 -3.00 10.92 -1.46
CA ARG A 12 -2.26 11.53 -2.59
C ARG A 12 -2.03 10.55 -3.74
N ALA A 13 -1.69 9.30 -3.44
CA ALA A 13 -1.51 8.27 -4.45
C ALA A 13 -2.82 8.01 -5.22
N ALA A 14 -3.97 8.06 -4.56
CA ALA A 14 -5.28 7.89 -5.19
C ALA A 14 -5.57 9.00 -6.21
N ALA A 15 -5.18 10.25 -5.92
CA ALA A 15 -5.36 11.37 -6.84
C ALA A 15 -4.49 11.29 -8.11
N LEU A 16 -3.42 10.49 -8.10
CA LEU A 16 -2.51 10.33 -9.24
C LEU A 16 -2.93 9.21 -10.19
N LEU A 17 -3.89 8.35 -9.79
CA LEU A 17 -4.33 7.21 -10.61
C LEU A 17 -5.34 7.57 -11.71
N THR A 18 -5.94 8.77 -11.66
CA THR A 18 -7.13 9.15 -12.45
C THR A 18 -6.84 9.87 -13.77
N THR A 19 -5.70 9.61 -14.44
CA THR A 19 -5.45 10.22 -15.76
C THR A 19 -5.95 9.31 -16.90
N GLU A 20 -6.73 9.85 -17.83
CA GLU A 20 -7.26 9.11 -19.00
C GLU A 20 -6.13 8.55 -19.89
N GLN A 21 -5.00 9.26 -19.96
CA GLN A 21 -3.84 8.86 -20.75
C GLN A 21 -3.18 7.59 -20.22
N ASP A 22 -3.29 7.31 -18.91
CA ASP A 22 -2.78 6.07 -18.32
C ASP A 22 -3.74 4.89 -18.53
N GLU A 23 -5.04 5.11 -18.68
CA GLU A 23 -6.00 4.03 -18.92
C GLU A 23 -5.79 3.36 -20.28
N GLY A 24 -5.66 4.14 -21.36
CA GLY A 24 -5.38 3.59 -22.70
C GLY A 24 -4.07 2.77 -22.74
N ARG A 25 -3.04 3.21 -22.02
CA ARG A 25 -1.75 2.49 -21.93
C ARG A 25 -1.88 1.17 -21.18
N ARG A 26 -2.76 1.09 -20.17
CA ARG A 26 -3.03 -0.15 -19.42
C ARG A 26 -3.83 -1.15 -20.25
N SER A 27 -4.77 -0.69 -21.08
CA SER A 27 -5.51 -1.56 -22.02
C SER A 27 -4.54 -2.25 -22.99
N ASP A 28 -3.65 -1.47 -23.62
CA ASP A 28 -2.62 -1.99 -24.56
C ASP A 28 -1.65 -2.96 -23.88
N GLU A 29 -1.34 -2.69 -22.61
CA GLU A 29 -0.40 -3.50 -21.87
C GLU A 29 -1.03 -4.78 -21.33
N THR A 30 -2.26 -4.79 -20.83
CA THR A 30 -2.84 -6.01 -20.25
C THR A 30 -3.66 -6.81 -21.26
N ALA A 31 -3.85 -6.29 -22.49
CA ALA A 31 -4.85 -6.78 -23.43
C ALA A 31 -6.25 -6.86 -22.79
N ALA A 32 -6.49 -6.00 -21.79
CA ALA A 32 -7.75 -5.92 -21.08
C ALA A 32 -8.70 -5.01 -21.85
N THR A 33 -10.00 -5.31 -21.76
CA THR A 33 -11.03 -4.39 -22.25
C THR A 33 -11.08 -3.15 -21.38
N ASP A 34 -11.55 -2.03 -21.95
CA ASP A 34 -11.65 -0.76 -21.22
C ASP A 34 -12.49 -0.89 -19.94
N VAL A 35 -13.51 -1.74 -19.95
CA VAL A 35 -14.32 -2.06 -18.75
C VAL A 35 -13.46 -2.67 -17.64
N VAL A 36 -12.55 -3.60 -17.98
CA VAL A 36 -11.67 -4.26 -17.01
C VAL A 36 -10.59 -3.29 -16.52
N VAL A 37 -10.08 -2.41 -17.39
CA VAL A 37 -9.14 -1.36 -16.98
C VAL A 37 -9.81 -0.38 -16.04
N GLN A 38 -11.00 0.12 -16.38
CA GLN A 38 -11.76 1.05 -15.53
C GLN A 38 -12.08 0.42 -14.17
N LEU A 39 -12.53 -0.85 -14.16
CA LEU A 39 -12.80 -1.58 -12.92
C LEU A 39 -11.53 -1.69 -12.06
N ASN A 40 -10.40 -2.03 -12.67
CA ASN A 40 -9.12 -2.10 -11.96
C ASN A 40 -8.71 -0.74 -11.39
N THR A 41 -8.83 0.34 -12.15
CA THR A 41 -8.53 1.70 -11.68
C THR A 41 -9.43 2.08 -10.50
N ASN A 42 -10.74 1.91 -10.64
CA ASN A 42 -11.72 2.31 -9.62
C ASN A 42 -11.52 1.55 -8.31
N LEU A 43 -11.43 0.21 -8.38
CA LEU A 43 -11.19 -0.63 -7.20
C LEU A 43 -9.83 -0.33 -6.56
N SER A 44 -8.82 0.05 -7.34
CA SER A 44 -7.51 0.44 -6.82
C SER A 44 -7.58 1.76 -6.06
N THR A 45 -8.27 2.75 -6.59
CA THR A 45 -8.51 4.05 -5.93
C THR A 45 -9.25 3.87 -4.61
N GLU A 46 -10.31 3.06 -4.59
CA GLU A 46 -11.03 2.72 -3.35
C GLU A 46 -10.15 1.97 -2.35
N LEU A 47 -9.35 1.02 -2.84
CA LEU A 47 -8.50 0.21 -1.98
C LEU A 47 -7.44 1.06 -1.28
N LEU A 48 -6.91 2.12 -1.89
CA LEU A 48 -5.94 3.02 -1.24
C LEU A 48 -6.50 3.64 0.05
N CYS A 49 -7.81 3.85 0.14
CA CYS A 49 -8.44 4.36 1.37
C CYS A 49 -8.47 3.32 2.51
N THR A 50 -8.40 2.02 2.19
CA THR A 50 -8.55 0.94 3.20
C THR A 50 -7.33 0.81 4.14
N PRO A 51 -6.08 0.73 3.66
CA PRO A 51 -4.90 0.72 4.54
C PRO A 51 -4.84 1.96 5.45
N ALA A 52 -5.28 3.11 4.94
CA ALA A 52 -5.26 4.37 5.66
C ALA A 52 -6.14 4.36 6.94
N THR A 53 -7.20 3.55 7.00
CA THR A 53 -8.01 3.37 8.22
C THR A 53 -7.37 2.40 9.21
N LEU A 54 -6.61 1.39 8.73
CA LEU A 54 -5.94 0.39 9.58
C LEU A 54 -4.80 0.97 10.44
N VAL A 55 -4.31 2.16 10.07
CA VAL A 55 -3.36 2.95 10.85
C VAL A 55 -3.80 3.09 12.32
N THR A 56 -5.10 3.26 12.59
CA THR A 56 -5.61 3.47 13.96
C THR A 56 -5.75 2.17 14.75
N GLU A 57 -5.66 1.01 14.09
CA GLU A 57 -5.78 -0.30 14.72
C GLU A 57 -4.45 -0.80 15.29
N LEU A 58 -3.34 -0.11 15.04
CA LEU A 58 -2.04 -0.45 15.60
C LEU A 58 -1.91 0.04 17.05
N LYS A 59 -2.68 -0.57 17.96
CA LYS A 59 -2.69 -0.27 19.39
C LYS A 59 -1.89 -1.31 20.18
N GLY A 60 -1.25 -0.89 21.26
CA GLY A 60 -0.77 -1.79 22.29
C GLY A 60 -1.90 -2.21 23.22
N GLU A 61 -1.73 -3.33 23.92
CA GLU A 61 -2.69 -3.85 24.88
C GLU A 61 -2.03 -3.96 26.26
N THR A 62 -2.75 -3.57 27.31
CA THR A 62 -2.29 -3.70 28.70
C THR A 62 -3.17 -4.66 29.45
N SER A 63 -2.58 -5.55 30.25
CA SER A 63 -3.31 -6.51 31.08
C SER A 63 -2.67 -6.64 32.47
N PRO A 64 -3.44 -6.95 33.52
CA PRO A 64 -2.87 -7.20 34.84
C PRO A 64 -1.96 -8.42 34.80
N SER A 65 -0.79 -8.33 35.42
CA SER A 65 0.13 -9.46 35.54
C SER A 65 -0.35 -10.45 36.60
N HIS A 66 0.01 -11.72 36.44
CA HIS A 66 -0.12 -12.72 37.51
C HIS A 66 0.81 -12.41 38.71
N ILE A 67 1.81 -11.55 38.53
CA ILE A 67 2.67 -11.05 39.60
C ILE A 67 1.98 -9.86 40.27
N HIS A 68 1.86 -9.90 41.60
CA HIS A 68 1.23 -8.83 42.37
C HIS A 68 1.92 -7.48 42.14
N GLY A 69 1.14 -6.46 41.76
CA GLY A 69 1.63 -5.12 41.43
C GLY A 69 2.25 -5.00 40.03
N GLY A 70 2.34 -6.08 39.26
CA GLY A 70 2.85 -6.07 37.89
C GLY A 70 1.80 -5.72 36.85
N GLN A 71 2.25 -5.13 35.73
CA GLN A 71 1.45 -4.93 34.53
C GLN A 71 2.14 -5.59 33.34
N MET A 72 1.35 -6.16 32.43
CA MET A 72 1.82 -6.69 31.15
C MET A 72 1.44 -5.69 30.06
N LEU A 73 2.43 -5.34 29.24
CA LEU A 73 2.25 -4.50 28.06
C LEU A 73 2.61 -5.32 26.82
N VAL A 74 1.72 -5.35 25.85
CA VAL A 74 1.94 -5.93 24.53
C VAL A 74 2.01 -4.79 23.52
N GLU A 75 3.18 -4.63 22.91
CA GLU A 75 3.41 -3.62 21.87
C GLU A 75 3.52 -4.29 20.49
N ARG A 76 3.01 -3.61 19.46
CA ARG A 76 3.10 -4.04 18.06
C ARG A 76 4.13 -3.16 17.36
N GLY A 77 5.22 -3.76 16.89
CA GLY A 77 6.33 -3.07 16.26
C GLY A 77 6.53 -3.46 14.79
N VAL A 78 7.34 -2.65 14.10
CA VAL A 78 7.79 -2.90 12.72
C VAL A 78 8.58 -4.21 12.66
N GLN A 79 8.32 -5.03 11.63
CA GLN A 79 8.94 -6.34 11.46
C GLN A 79 10.20 -6.31 10.58
N GLY A 80 10.38 -5.27 9.76
CA GLY A 80 11.59 -5.04 8.98
C GLY A 80 11.28 -4.79 7.50
N VAL A 81 11.87 -5.62 6.63
CA VAL A 81 11.72 -5.52 5.17
C VAL A 81 10.76 -6.58 4.66
N VAL A 82 9.74 -6.14 3.91
CA VAL A 82 8.77 -7.02 3.25
C VAL A 82 9.09 -7.09 1.76
N PHE A 83 9.22 -8.30 1.23
CA PHE A 83 9.34 -8.55 -0.20
C PHE A 83 8.00 -8.98 -0.77
N SER A 84 7.52 -8.27 -1.79
CA SER A 84 6.20 -8.44 -2.37
C SER A 84 6.30 -8.71 -3.88
N ILE A 85 5.51 -9.66 -4.38
CA ILE A 85 5.38 -9.95 -5.81
C ILE A 85 3.93 -9.68 -6.20
N ALA A 86 3.72 -8.84 -7.23
CA ALA A 86 2.38 -8.48 -7.70
C ALA A 86 2.09 -9.07 -9.09
N PRO A 87 1.02 -9.87 -9.26
CA PRO A 87 0.69 -10.48 -10.55
C PRO A 87 0.05 -9.47 -11.53
N TRP A 88 0.00 -9.86 -12.81
CA TRP A 88 -0.32 -8.97 -13.94
C TRP A 88 -1.80 -8.81 -14.29
N ASN A 89 -2.68 -9.66 -13.74
CA ASN A 89 -4.10 -9.71 -14.13
C ASN A 89 -4.94 -8.57 -13.54
N ALA A 90 -4.47 -7.96 -12.45
CA ALA A 90 -5.07 -6.79 -11.82
C ALA A 90 -3.94 -5.91 -11.25
N PRO A 91 -3.13 -5.31 -12.12
CA PRO A 91 -1.78 -4.85 -11.78
C PRO A 91 -1.77 -3.77 -10.70
N LEU A 92 -2.67 -2.79 -10.77
CA LEU A 92 -2.77 -1.73 -9.77
C LEU A 92 -3.28 -2.29 -8.43
N LEU A 93 -4.44 -2.95 -8.46
CA LEU A 93 -5.14 -3.43 -7.27
C LEU A 93 -4.26 -4.38 -6.46
N LEU A 94 -3.64 -5.35 -7.12
CA LEU A 94 -2.85 -6.38 -6.45
C LEU A 94 -1.50 -5.85 -5.96
N THR A 95 -0.92 -4.87 -6.66
CA THR A 95 0.26 -4.16 -6.15
C THR A 95 -0.07 -3.43 -4.85
N ILE A 96 -1.18 -2.69 -4.81
CA ILE A 96 -1.63 -1.99 -3.59
C ILE A 96 -1.88 -2.96 -2.44
N ARG A 97 -2.55 -4.09 -2.70
CA ARG A 97 -2.77 -5.12 -1.65
C ARG A 97 -1.46 -5.68 -1.12
N ALA A 98 -0.48 -5.91 -1.99
CA ALA A 98 0.78 -6.54 -1.64
C ALA A 98 1.70 -5.62 -0.80
N VAL A 99 1.58 -4.30 -0.93
CA VAL A 99 2.47 -3.33 -0.27
C VAL A 99 1.78 -2.46 0.78
N GLY A 100 0.47 -2.23 0.65
CA GLY A 100 -0.26 -1.21 1.40
C GLY A 100 -0.21 -1.41 2.91
N HIS A 101 -0.49 -2.62 3.41
CA HIS A 101 -0.42 -2.91 4.84
C HIS A 101 1.00 -2.77 5.40
N ALA A 102 1.99 -3.27 4.68
CA ALA A 102 3.38 -3.21 5.11
C ALA A 102 3.85 -1.75 5.28
N ILE A 103 3.52 -0.88 4.31
CA ILE A 103 3.81 0.55 4.35
C ILE A 103 3.07 1.25 5.50
N VAL A 104 1.77 0.97 5.69
CA VAL A 104 0.98 1.54 6.79
C VAL A 104 1.57 1.24 8.15
N TYR A 105 2.07 0.02 8.33
CA TYR A 105 2.69 -0.42 9.57
C TYR A 105 4.15 0.00 9.71
N GLY A 106 4.69 0.78 8.76
CA GLY A 106 6.04 1.35 8.83
C GLY A 106 7.16 0.40 8.39
N ASN A 107 6.83 -0.70 7.69
CA ASN A 107 7.84 -1.61 7.13
C ASN A 107 8.43 -1.03 5.85
N ALA A 108 9.70 -1.34 5.60
CA ALA A 108 10.29 -1.13 4.27
C ALA A 108 9.74 -2.19 3.32
N VAL A 109 9.45 -1.82 2.07
CA VAL A 109 8.88 -2.73 1.08
C VAL A 109 9.72 -2.73 -0.19
N ASN A 110 10.06 -3.94 -0.65
CA ASN A 110 10.58 -4.17 -1.99
C ASN A 110 9.52 -4.89 -2.81
N VAL A 111 9.13 -4.33 -3.95
CA VAL A 111 8.11 -4.91 -4.83
C VAL A 111 8.71 -5.31 -6.16
N THR A 112 8.50 -6.58 -6.53
CA THR A 112 8.80 -7.09 -7.87
C THR A 112 7.52 -7.10 -8.70
N THR A 113 7.58 -6.41 -9.83
CA THR A 113 6.50 -6.33 -10.81
C THR A 113 6.59 -7.47 -11.82
N SER A 114 5.51 -7.71 -12.57
CA SER A 114 5.47 -8.73 -13.61
C SER A 114 6.47 -8.42 -14.72
N GLU A 115 7.32 -9.41 -15.04
CA GLU A 115 8.30 -9.35 -16.14
C GLU A 115 7.65 -9.12 -17.51
N VAL A 116 6.40 -9.56 -17.67
CA VAL A 116 5.71 -9.53 -18.95
C VAL A 116 5.10 -8.15 -19.21
N ARG A 117 4.62 -7.45 -18.17
CA ARG A 117 3.81 -6.22 -18.29
C ARG A 117 4.01 -5.25 -17.10
N PRO A 118 5.20 -4.60 -16.97
CA PRO A 118 5.57 -3.84 -15.77
C PRO A 118 5.08 -2.39 -15.72
N ARG A 119 4.69 -1.77 -16.85
CA ARG A 119 4.44 -0.31 -16.91
C ARG A 119 3.21 0.10 -16.10
N SER A 120 2.15 -0.71 -16.14
CA SER A 120 0.91 -0.50 -15.41
C SER A 120 1.13 -0.49 -13.90
N GLN A 121 2.07 -1.31 -13.41
CA GLN A 121 2.45 -1.37 -11.99
C GLN A 121 3.43 -0.24 -11.63
N TYR A 122 4.18 0.30 -12.59
CA TYR A 122 5.11 1.40 -12.35
C TYR A 122 4.38 2.71 -12.00
N VAL A 123 3.17 2.92 -12.55
CA VAL A 123 2.33 4.09 -12.25
C VAL A 123 2.05 4.24 -10.76
N ILE A 124 2.00 3.14 -10.00
CA ILE A 124 1.83 3.18 -8.54
C ILE A 124 3.16 3.11 -7.78
N ALA A 125 4.21 2.57 -8.39
CA ALA A 125 5.53 2.48 -7.78
C ALA A 125 6.13 3.87 -7.53
N GLU A 126 5.99 4.82 -8.47
CA GLU A 126 6.54 6.17 -8.33
C GLU A 126 5.91 6.98 -7.17
N PRO A 127 4.57 7.11 -7.06
CA PRO A 127 3.91 7.76 -5.93
C PRO A 127 4.26 7.14 -4.58
N LEU A 128 4.39 5.81 -4.53
CA LEU A 128 4.75 5.09 -3.31
C LEU A 128 6.24 5.26 -2.96
N HIS A 129 7.13 5.29 -3.96
CA HIS A 129 8.57 5.47 -3.78
C HIS A 129 8.91 6.86 -3.25
N GLU A 130 8.33 7.92 -3.83
CA GLU A 130 8.59 9.31 -3.45
C GLU A 130 8.33 9.57 -1.95
N VAL A 131 7.42 8.80 -1.34
CA VAL A 131 6.99 9.00 0.05
C VAL A 131 7.56 7.94 1.00
N ALA A 132 7.80 6.70 0.55
CA ALA A 132 8.51 5.70 1.35
C ALA A 132 9.94 6.18 1.73
N VAL A 133 10.61 6.91 0.83
CA VAL A 133 11.92 7.53 1.10
C VAL A 133 11.82 8.64 2.16
N LYS A 134 10.73 9.42 2.19
CA LYS A 134 10.54 10.51 3.17
C LYS A 134 10.32 10.04 4.61
N THR A 135 9.79 8.84 4.81
CA THR A 135 9.50 8.30 6.15
C THR A 135 10.76 7.74 6.84
N ILE A 136 11.79 7.35 6.08
CA ILE A 136 13.05 6.80 6.62
C ILE A 136 13.99 7.91 7.14
N THR A 137 13.86 9.14 6.64
CA THR A 137 14.78 10.25 6.96
C THR A 137 14.38 11.06 8.20
N ARG A 138 13.71 10.48 9.20
CA ARG A 138 13.27 11.19 10.41
C ARG A 138 13.62 10.48 11.70
#